data_AF-A0A9K3Y832-F1
#
_entry.id   AF-A0A9K3Y832-F1
#
_cell.length_a   1.000
_cell.length_b   1.000
_cell.length_c   1.000
_cell.angle_alpha   90.00
_cell.angle_beta   90.00
_cell.angle_gamma   90.00
#
_symmetry.space_group_name_H-M   'P 1'
#
loop_
_entity.id
_entity.type
_entity.pdbx_description
1 polymer ?
#
loop_
_entity_poly.entity_id
_entity_poly.type
_entity_poly.pdbx_seq_one_letter_code
_entity_poly.pdbx_strand_id
1 'polypeptide(L)'
;MDNTTTTEPPKQPCTRNTLITQQIIPMLYCVVFITGVLLNGISGWIFFYVPSSKSFIIYLKNIVVADFLMGLTFPFKVLSDSGLGPWQLNVFVCRVSAVIFYVNMYVSIAFFGLISFDRYYKIVKPLLVSIVQSVNYSKVLSVLVWVLMLLLAVPNIILTNQSVKDVTNIQCMELKNELGRKWHKASNYVFVSIFWIVFLLLTVFYMAITRKIFKSHLKSRKNSISVKRKSSRNIFSIVLVFVVCFVPYHIARIPYTKSQTEGHYSCQAKETLLYTKEFTLLLSAANVCLDPIIYFFLCQPFREVLNKKLRMSLTVQNDLETSKTRRGNMIQESTDTL
;
A
#
# COMPACT_ATOMS: atom_id res chain seq x y z
N MET A 1 -2.54 12.34 -64.93
CA MET A 1 -2.25 13.13 -63.72
C MET A 1 -3.04 12.47 -62.61
N ASP A 2 -2.37 11.61 -61.87
CA ASP A 2 -2.97 10.61 -60.99
C ASP A 2 -3.45 11.26 -59.69
N ASN A 3 -4.75 11.13 -59.42
CA ASN A 3 -5.35 11.45 -58.13
C ASN A 3 -5.02 10.31 -57.14
N THR A 4 -3.87 10.42 -56.49
CA THR A 4 -3.49 9.52 -55.40
C THR A 4 -4.38 9.81 -54.19
N THR A 5 -5.50 9.10 -54.12
CA THR A 5 -6.35 9.07 -52.93
C THR A 5 -5.61 8.22 -51.90
N THR A 6 -4.95 8.88 -50.94
CA THR A 6 -4.38 8.21 -49.77
C THR A 6 -5.51 7.67 -48.90
N THR A 7 -5.96 6.46 -49.20
CA THR A 7 -6.76 5.65 -48.29
C THR A 7 -5.93 5.37 -47.04
N GLU A 8 -6.25 6.05 -45.94
CA GLU A 8 -5.76 5.66 -44.62
C GLU A 8 -6.05 4.18 -44.40
N PRO A 9 -5.07 3.37 -43.97
CA PRO A 9 -5.33 1.96 -43.68
C PRO A 9 -6.40 1.86 -42.59
N PRO A 10 -7.35 0.91 -42.70
CA PRO A 10 -8.39 0.74 -41.71
C PRO A 10 -7.77 0.52 -40.33
N LYS A 11 -8.11 1.39 -39.36
CA LYS A 11 -7.68 1.26 -37.97
C LYS A 11 -8.09 -0.11 -37.45
N GLN A 12 -7.11 -1.00 -37.33
CA GLN A 12 -7.31 -2.33 -36.78
C GLN A 12 -7.96 -2.21 -35.39
N PRO A 13 -9.08 -2.88 -35.11
CA PRO A 13 -9.73 -2.78 -33.81
C PRO A 13 -8.81 -3.40 -32.75
N CYS A 14 -8.21 -2.61 -31.85
CA CYS A 14 -7.49 -3.22 -30.73
C CYS A 14 -8.53 -3.84 -29.80
N THR A 15 -8.49 -5.16 -29.75
CA THR A 15 -9.32 -5.91 -28.81
C THR A 15 -8.49 -6.10 -27.56
N ARG A 16 -8.97 -5.60 -26.41
CA ARG A 16 -8.29 -5.80 -25.12
C ARG A 16 -8.11 -7.29 -24.88
N ASN A 17 -6.92 -7.70 -24.48
CA ASN A 17 -6.64 -9.06 -24.05
C ASN A 17 -7.37 -9.34 -22.72
N THR A 18 -8.54 -9.94 -22.82
CA THR A 18 -9.43 -10.27 -21.70
C THR A 18 -8.81 -11.28 -20.74
N LEU A 19 -7.89 -12.14 -21.21
CA LEU A 19 -7.14 -13.05 -20.33
C LEU A 19 -6.36 -12.28 -19.26
N ILE A 20 -5.68 -11.21 -19.68
CA ILE A 20 -4.84 -10.41 -18.77
C ILE A 20 -5.72 -9.62 -17.79
N THR A 21 -6.73 -8.93 -18.31
CA THR A 21 -7.55 -7.99 -17.52
C THR A 21 -8.61 -8.68 -16.67
N GLN A 22 -9.18 -9.78 -17.14
CA GLN A 22 -10.30 -10.46 -16.47
C GLN A 22 -9.87 -11.72 -15.70
N GLN A 23 -8.68 -12.26 -15.93
CA GLN A 23 -8.21 -13.46 -15.21
C GLN A 23 -6.92 -13.21 -14.43
N ILE A 24 -5.83 -12.82 -15.11
CA ILE A 24 -4.50 -12.73 -14.47
C ILE A 24 -4.47 -11.64 -13.39
N ILE A 25 -4.87 -10.41 -13.73
CA ILE A 25 -4.85 -9.30 -12.76
C ILE A 25 -5.79 -9.57 -11.57
N PRO A 26 -7.06 -9.99 -11.76
CA PRO A 26 -7.93 -10.34 -10.64
C PRO A 26 -7.39 -11.47 -9.76
N MET A 27 -6.83 -12.54 -10.34
CA MET A 27 -6.22 -13.63 -9.58
C MET A 27 -5.08 -13.13 -8.69
N LEU A 28 -4.20 -12.28 -9.21
CA LEU A 28 -3.11 -11.70 -8.42
C LEU A 28 -3.63 -10.78 -7.31
N TYR A 29 -4.67 -9.98 -7.57
CA TYR A 29 -5.33 -9.19 -6.54
C TYR A 29 -5.98 -10.06 -5.45
N CYS A 30 -6.53 -11.23 -5.78
CA CYS A 30 -7.02 -12.20 -4.78
C CYS A 30 -5.90 -12.66 -3.85
N VAL A 31 -4.73 -13.02 -4.41
CA VAL A 31 -3.56 -13.42 -3.61
C VAL A 31 -3.13 -12.29 -2.70
N VAL A 32 -3.01 -11.07 -3.23
CA VAL A 32 -2.64 -9.88 -2.44
C VAL A 32 -3.70 -9.59 -1.37
N PHE A 33 -4.99 -9.74 -1.66
CA PHE A 33 -6.06 -9.55 -0.69
C PHE A 33 -5.99 -10.53 0.47
N ILE A 34 -5.92 -11.84 0.19
CA ILE A 34 -5.86 -12.87 1.22
C ILE A 34 -4.62 -12.65 2.10
N THR A 35 -3.46 -12.49 1.48
CA THR A 35 -2.20 -12.30 2.20
C THR A 35 -2.20 -10.99 3.00
N GLY A 36 -2.71 -9.91 2.39
CA GLY A 36 -2.77 -8.58 2.98
C GLY A 36 -3.70 -8.51 4.19
N VAL A 37 -4.90 -9.08 4.10
CA VAL A 37 -5.86 -9.13 5.23
C VAL A 37 -5.31 -9.96 6.38
N LEU A 38 -4.66 -11.09 6.11
CA LEU A 38 -4.06 -11.91 7.15
C LEU A 38 -2.91 -11.16 7.86
N LEU A 39 -1.95 -10.61 7.11
CA LEU A 39 -0.77 -9.98 7.69
C LEU A 39 -1.09 -8.63 8.37
N ASN A 40 -1.97 -7.81 7.78
CA ASN A 40 -2.44 -6.59 8.44
C ASN A 40 -3.38 -6.92 9.59
N GLY A 41 -4.21 -7.96 9.47
CA GLY A 41 -5.01 -8.58 10.53
C GLY A 41 -4.21 -8.75 11.81
N ILE A 42 -3.14 -9.54 11.69
CA ILE A 42 -2.20 -9.81 12.77
C ILE A 42 -1.53 -8.52 13.25
N SER A 43 -1.12 -7.65 12.33
CA SER A 43 -0.43 -6.40 12.70
C SER A 43 -1.32 -5.47 13.53
N GLY A 44 -2.57 -5.27 13.11
CA GLY A 44 -3.57 -4.49 13.83
C GLY A 44 -3.88 -5.08 15.20
N TRP A 45 -4.05 -6.41 15.28
CA TRP A 45 -4.19 -7.11 16.55
C TRP A 45 -3.02 -6.83 17.49
N ILE A 46 -1.78 -6.96 17.01
CA ILE A 46 -0.58 -6.70 17.83
C ILE A 46 -0.55 -5.22 18.28
N PHE A 47 -0.79 -4.28 17.36
CA PHE A 47 -0.76 -2.85 17.66
C PHE A 47 -1.84 -2.41 18.65
N PHE A 48 -2.93 -3.16 18.79
CA PHE A 48 -3.91 -2.94 19.85
C PHE A 48 -3.29 -3.04 21.25
N TYR A 49 -2.33 -3.97 21.44
CA TYR A 49 -1.62 -4.16 22.71
C TYR A 49 -0.35 -3.32 22.83
N VAL A 50 0.09 -2.64 21.76
CA VAL A 50 1.27 -1.76 21.80
C VAL A 50 0.83 -0.35 22.21
N PRO A 51 1.32 0.19 23.34
CA PRO A 51 0.95 1.53 23.78
C PRO A 51 1.51 2.58 22.81
N SER A 52 0.72 3.63 22.55
CA SER A 52 1.10 4.76 21.68
C SER A 52 2.05 5.74 22.39
N SER A 53 3.13 5.22 22.98
CA SER A 53 4.08 6.00 23.79
C SER A 53 5.14 6.75 22.98
N LYS A 54 5.22 6.49 21.67
CA LYS A 54 6.21 7.09 20.76
C LYS A 54 5.53 7.57 19.48
N SER A 55 5.96 8.72 18.97
CA SER A 55 5.53 9.33 17.70
C SER A 55 5.41 8.31 16.56
N PHE A 56 6.47 7.55 16.29
CA PHE A 56 6.49 6.59 15.19
C PHE A 56 5.46 5.46 15.34
N ILE A 57 5.04 5.09 16.56
CA ILE A 57 4.02 4.06 16.78
C ILE A 57 2.65 4.57 16.31
N ILE A 58 2.36 5.87 16.49
CA ILE A 58 1.13 6.48 15.98
C ILE A 58 1.11 6.39 14.45
N TYR A 59 2.21 6.73 13.78
CA TYR A 59 2.28 6.65 12.32
C TYR A 59 2.12 5.21 11.83
N LEU A 60 2.75 4.23 12.46
CA LEU A 60 2.59 2.81 12.12
C LEU A 60 1.13 2.34 12.27
N LYS A 61 0.44 2.75 13.34
CA LYS A 61 -0.99 2.43 13.51
C LYS A 61 -1.84 3.01 12.38
N ASN A 62 -1.55 4.22 11.92
CA ASN A 62 -2.26 4.81 10.79
C ASN A 62 -1.99 4.09 9.47
N ILE A 63 -0.75 3.62 9.23
CA ILE A 63 -0.44 2.78 8.06
C ILE A 63 -1.29 1.52 8.08
N VAL A 64 -1.34 0.82 9.21
CA VAL A 64 -2.18 -0.38 9.36
C VAL A 64 -3.64 -0.08 9.02
N VAL A 65 -4.19 1.01 9.56
CA VAL A 65 -5.58 1.44 9.24
C VAL A 65 -5.75 1.69 7.75
N ALA A 66 -4.82 2.42 7.13
CA ALA A 66 -4.87 2.71 5.70
C ALA A 66 -4.78 1.43 4.85
N ASP A 67 -3.88 0.51 5.19
CA ASP A 67 -3.71 -0.75 4.48
C ASP A 67 -4.93 -1.68 4.61
N PHE A 68 -5.59 -1.70 5.77
CA PHE A 68 -6.88 -2.39 5.92
C PHE A 68 -7.95 -1.77 5.04
N LEU A 69 -8.13 -0.45 5.11
CA LEU A 69 -9.13 0.25 4.31
C LEU A 69 -8.88 0.07 2.81
N MET A 70 -7.62 0.09 2.39
CA MET A 70 -7.20 -0.22 1.02
C MET A 70 -7.50 -1.67 0.67
N GLY A 71 -7.13 -2.63 1.51
CA GLY A 71 -7.37 -4.06 1.30
C GLY A 71 -8.86 -4.41 1.15
N LEU A 72 -9.74 -3.75 1.91
CA LEU A 72 -11.19 -3.91 1.78
C LEU A 72 -11.73 -3.51 0.40
N THR A 73 -10.98 -2.72 -0.38
CA THR A 73 -11.39 -2.35 -1.76
C THR A 73 -11.09 -3.42 -2.80
N PHE A 74 -10.18 -4.35 -2.51
CA PHE A 74 -9.68 -5.32 -3.51
C PHE A 74 -10.75 -6.29 -4.00
N PRO A 75 -11.65 -6.85 -3.16
CA PRO A 75 -12.71 -7.73 -3.63
C PRO A 75 -13.62 -7.06 -4.67
N PHE A 76 -13.94 -5.78 -4.48
CA PHE A 76 -14.75 -5.03 -5.44
C PHE A 76 -14.02 -4.85 -6.77
N LYS A 77 -12.71 -4.58 -6.75
CA LYS A 77 -11.88 -4.50 -7.96
C LYS A 77 -11.81 -5.85 -8.68
N VAL A 78 -11.59 -6.94 -7.95
CA VAL A 78 -11.55 -8.30 -8.49
C VAL A 78 -12.86 -8.66 -9.19
N LEU A 79 -14.00 -8.47 -8.51
CA LEU A 79 -15.32 -8.78 -9.05
C LEU A 79 -15.68 -7.91 -10.27
N SER A 80 -15.31 -6.63 -10.24
CA SER A 80 -15.48 -5.70 -11.37
C SER A 80 -14.62 -6.09 -12.57
N ASP A 81 -13.31 -6.31 -12.36
CA ASP A 81 -12.36 -6.57 -13.43
C ASP A 81 -12.55 -7.95 -14.06
N SER A 82 -12.96 -8.96 -13.28
CA SER A 82 -13.25 -10.32 -13.77
C SER A 82 -14.56 -10.46 -14.55
N GLY A 83 -15.42 -9.42 -14.54
CA GLY A 83 -16.74 -9.48 -15.17
C GLY A 83 -17.75 -10.36 -14.42
N LEU A 84 -17.41 -10.84 -13.21
CA LEU A 84 -18.31 -11.64 -12.36
C LEU A 84 -19.31 -10.76 -11.59
N GLY A 85 -18.99 -9.49 -11.38
CA GLY A 85 -19.84 -8.53 -10.69
C GLY A 85 -20.94 -7.95 -11.59
N PRO A 86 -22.07 -7.50 -11.02
CA PRO A 86 -23.10 -6.79 -11.77
C PRO A 86 -22.59 -5.41 -12.22
N TRP A 87 -23.18 -4.81 -13.26
CA TRP A 87 -22.73 -3.53 -13.81
C TRP A 87 -22.74 -2.38 -12.78
N GLN A 88 -23.65 -2.43 -11.79
CA GLN A 88 -23.72 -1.47 -10.68
C GLN A 88 -22.44 -1.52 -9.83
N LEU A 89 -21.80 -2.68 -9.72
CA LEU A 89 -20.53 -2.80 -9.01
C LEU A 89 -19.43 -2.02 -9.72
N ASN A 90 -19.38 -2.03 -11.05
CA ASN A 90 -18.41 -1.24 -11.83
C ASN A 90 -18.60 0.26 -11.55
N VAL A 91 -19.86 0.72 -11.46
CA VAL A 91 -20.17 2.11 -11.07
C VAL A 91 -19.71 2.42 -9.64
N PHE A 92 -19.96 1.52 -8.69
CA PHE A 92 -19.48 1.65 -7.31
C PHE A 92 -17.96 1.71 -7.24
N VAL A 93 -17.26 0.88 -8.02
CA VAL A 93 -15.79 0.89 -8.10
C VAL A 93 -15.29 2.24 -8.60
N CYS A 94 -15.87 2.77 -9.68
CA CYS A 94 -15.48 4.06 -10.24
C CYS A 94 -15.76 5.25 -9.30
N ARG A 95 -16.89 5.23 -8.59
CA ARG A 95 -17.33 6.35 -7.74
C ARG A 95 -16.67 6.35 -6.38
N VAL A 96 -16.49 5.17 -5.77
CA VAL A 96 -16.16 5.03 -4.35
C VAL A 96 -14.91 4.16 -4.15
N SER A 97 -14.96 2.88 -4.53
CA SER A 97 -13.92 1.91 -4.16
C SER A 97 -12.53 2.33 -4.66
N ALA A 98 -12.40 2.75 -5.92
CA ALA A 98 -11.14 3.21 -6.48
C ALA A 98 -10.62 4.47 -5.78
N VAL A 99 -11.50 5.39 -5.37
CA VAL A 99 -11.09 6.60 -4.64
C VAL A 99 -10.57 6.25 -3.26
N ILE A 100 -11.25 5.36 -2.53
CA ILE A 100 -10.79 4.84 -1.25
C ILE A 100 -9.43 4.16 -1.40
N PHE A 101 -9.24 3.34 -2.43
CA PHE A 101 -7.95 2.70 -2.73
C PHE A 101 -6.83 3.76 -2.83
N TYR A 102 -7.00 4.77 -3.69
CA TYR A 102 -5.92 5.74 -3.92
C TYR A 102 -5.68 6.63 -2.70
N VAL A 103 -6.73 7.06 -1.99
CA VAL A 103 -6.57 7.84 -0.75
C VAL A 103 -5.70 7.10 0.24
N ASN A 104 -6.03 5.83 0.50
CA ASN A 104 -5.29 5.05 1.49
C ASN A 104 -3.85 4.78 1.06
N MET A 105 -3.60 4.54 -0.23
CA MET A 105 -2.25 4.44 -0.78
C MET A 105 -1.43 5.72 -0.49
N TYR A 106 -2.00 6.90 -0.72
CA TYR A 106 -1.30 8.18 -0.47
C TYR A 106 -1.18 8.50 1.03
N VAL A 107 -2.13 8.08 1.85
CA VAL A 107 -2.04 8.15 3.30
C VAL A 107 -0.86 7.30 3.80
N SER A 108 -0.73 6.05 3.35
CA SER A 108 0.41 5.17 3.69
C SER A 108 1.73 5.79 3.25
N ILE A 109 1.82 6.31 2.02
CA ILE A 109 3.01 7.04 1.51
C ILE A 109 3.37 8.22 2.41
N ALA A 110 2.41 9.07 2.77
CA ALA A 110 2.68 10.22 3.65
C ALA A 110 3.21 9.79 5.03
N PHE A 111 2.64 8.73 5.62
CA PHE A 111 3.13 8.19 6.89
C PHE A 111 4.52 7.57 6.78
N PHE A 112 4.90 6.95 5.66
CA PHE A 112 6.29 6.54 5.42
C PHE A 112 7.25 7.74 5.42
N GLY A 113 6.84 8.86 4.82
CA GLY A 113 7.58 10.12 4.89
C GLY A 113 7.76 10.60 6.33
N LEU A 114 6.69 10.60 7.12
CA LEU A 114 6.72 11.02 8.53
C LEU A 114 7.56 10.10 9.42
N ILE A 115 7.54 8.79 9.18
CA ILE A 115 8.41 7.82 9.89
C ILE A 115 9.88 8.07 9.54
N SER A 116 10.17 8.36 8.27
CA SER A 116 11.54 8.66 7.82
C SER A 116 12.05 9.95 8.46
N PHE A 117 11.20 10.97 8.51
CA PHE A 117 11.47 12.24 9.18
C PHE A 117 11.71 12.04 10.69
N ASP A 118 10.83 11.32 11.38
CA ASP A 118 10.97 10.99 12.81
C ASP A 118 12.33 10.32 13.09
N ARG A 119 12.69 9.30 12.30
CA ARG A 119 13.96 8.58 12.45
C ARG A 119 15.17 9.47 12.19
N TYR A 120 15.10 10.36 11.20
CA TYR A 120 16.18 11.27 10.88
C TYR A 120 16.51 12.18 12.07
N TYR A 121 15.51 12.84 12.65
CA TYR A 121 15.74 13.73 13.80
C TYR A 121 16.28 12.96 15.00
N LYS A 122 15.77 11.75 15.26
CA LYS A 122 16.26 10.90 16.35
C LYS A 122 17.75 10.55 16.25
N ILE A 123 18.22 10.21 15.04
CA ILE A 123 19.57 9.66 14.84
C ILE A 123 20.58 10.75 14.50
N VAL A 124 20.18 11.73 13.67
CA VAL A 124 21.09 12.72 13.10
C VAL A 124 21.09 14.03 13.91
N LYS A 125 19.94 14.43 14.48
CA LYS A 125 19.76 15.72 15.18
C LYS A 125 19.10 15.54 16.57
N PRO A 126 19.75 14.82 17.51
CA PRO A 126 19.15 14.44 18.80
C PRO A 126 18.74 15.63 19.68
N LEU A 127 19.35 16.81 19.49
CA LEU A 127 19.06 18.01 20.27
C LEU A 127 17.71 18.68 19.94
N LEU A 128 17.08 18.34 18.81
CA LEU A 128 15.78 18.90 18.37
C LEU A 128 14.61 17.93 18.60
N VAL A 129 14.85 16.82 19.31
CA VAL A 129 13.92 15.68 19.41
C VAL A 129 12.67 15.99 20.25
N SER A 130 12.80 16.80 21.31
CA SER A 130 11.76 16.96 22.35
C SER A 130 10.40 17.44 21.81
N ILE A 131 10.40 18.40 20.88
CA ILE A 131 9.16 18.98 20.33
C ILE A 131 8.61 18.12 19.19
N VAL A 132 9.47 17.73 18.24
CA VAL A 132 9.08 17.06 16.99
C VAL A 132 8.59 15.62 17.22
N GLN A 133 9.06 14.95 18.27
CA GLN A 133 8.68 13.57 18.60
C GLN A 133 7.58 13.48 19.67
N SER A 134 6.92 14.59 19.99
CA SER A 134 5.79 14.59 20.90
C SER A 134 4.63 13.75 20.34
N VAL A 135 4.07 12.89 21.19
CA VAL A 135 2.90 12.05 20.86
C VAL A 135 1.71 12.89 20.42
N ASN A 136 1.47 14.04 21.05
CA ASN A 136 0.37 14.92 20.69
C ASN A 136 0.60 15.56 19.32
N TYR A 137 1.83 15.98 19.02
CA TYR A 137 2.19 16.51 17.71
C TYR A 137 1.96 15.46 16.61
N SER A 138 2.37 14.20 16.84
CA SER A 138 2.12 13.10 15.90
C SER A 138 0.64 12.82 15.67
N LYS A 139 -0.21 12.94 16.70
CA LYS A 139 -1.68 12.80 16.54
C LYS A 139 -2.24 13.91 15.65
N VAL A 140 -1.90 15.16 15.93
CA VAL A 140 -2.34 16.32 15.12
C VAL A 140 -1.89 16.15 13.67
N LEU A 141 -0.62 15.81 13.45
CA LEU A 141 -0.09 15.61 12.10
C LEU A 141 -0.77 14.45 11.36
N SER A 142 -1.12 13.37 12.08
CA SER A 142 -1.87 12.25 11.50
C SER A 142 -3.26 12.70 11.03
N VAL A 143 -3.98 13.47 11.85
CA VAL A 143 -5.29 14.03 11.47
C VAL A 143 -5.16 14.95 10.25
N LEU A 144 -4.14 15.81 10.22
CA LEU A 144 -3.90 16.69 9.07
C LEU A 144 -3.64 15.91 7.78
N VAL A 145 -2.86 14.83 7.83
CA VAL A 145 -2.65 13.95 6.67
C VAL A 145 -3.97 13.38 6.16
N TRP A 146 -4.79 12.81 7.05
CA TRP A 146 -6.10 12.27 6.66
C TRP A 146 -7.01 13.32 6.03
N VAL A 147 -7.15 14.47 6.70
CA VAL A 147 -7.99 15.57 6.21
C VAL A 147 -7.50 16.05 4.83
N LEU A 148 -6.21 16.27 4.65
CA LEU A 148 -5.65 16.71 3.38
C LEU A 148 -5.90 15.69 2.25
N MET A 149 -5.67 14.40 2.50
CA MET A 149 -5.88 13.36 1.48
C MET A 149 -7.36 13.22 1.12
N LEU A 150 -8.25 13.30 2.11
CA LEU A 150 -9.70 13.28 1.88
C LEU A 150 -10.17 14.52 1.13
N LEU A 151 -9.68 15.72 1.47
CA LEU A 151 -10.02 16.96 0.75
C LEU A 151 -9.67 16.89 -0.75
N LEU A 152 -8.52 16.29 -1.09
CA LEU A 152 -8.12 16.12 -2.50
C LEU A 152 -8.96 15.06 -3.23
N ALA A 153 -9.42 14.03 -2.51
CA ALA A 153 -10.07 12.87 -3.09
C ALA A 153 -11.59 12.91 -3.12
N VAL A 154 -12.25 13.48 -2.10
CA VAL A 154 -13.72 13.56 -2.02
C VAL A 154 -14.36 14.22 -3.25
N PRO A 155 -13.80 15.28 -3.86
CA PRO A 155 -14.37 15.82 -5.08
C PRO A 155 -14.34 14.83 -6.25
N ASN A 156 -13.41 13.86 -6.28
CA ASN A 156 -13.46 12.77 -7.28
C ASN A 156 -14.67 11.86 -7.08
N ILE A 157 -15.23 11.73 -5.87
CA ILE A 157 -16.47 11.01 -5.62
C ILE A 157 -17.65 11.86 -6.10
N ILE A 158 -17.74 13.09 -5.60
CA ILE A 158 -18.87 14.01 -5.85
C ILE A 158 -19.03 14.31 -7.35
N LEU A 159 -17.93 14.53 -8.07
CA LEU A 159 -17.94 14.90 -9.49
C LEU A 159 -18.09 13.71 -10.45
N THR A 160 -18.20 12.49 -9.93
CA THR A 160 -18.50 11.27 -10.72
C THR A 160 -20.02 11.02 -10.74
N ASN A 161 -20.77 12.01 -11.23
CA ASN A 161 -22.23 12.07 -11.12
C ASN A 161 -22.99 11.84 -12.44
N GLN A 162 -22.32 11.51 -13.54
CA GLN A 162 -22.98 11.24 -14.82
C GLN A 162 -23.63 9.84 -14.82
N SER A 163 -24.67 9.68 -15.64
CA SER A 163 -25.35 8.41 -15.86
C SER A 163 -24.54 7.47 -16.75
N VAL A 164 -24.83 6.16 -16.64
CA VAL A 164 -24.24 5.15 -17.52
C VAL A 164 -24.86 5.30 -18.91
N LYS A 165 -24.01 5.46 -19.94
CA LYS A 165 -24.46 5.53 -21.34
C LYS A 165 -24.53 4.15 -21.99
N ASP A 166 -23.56 3.30 -21.67
CA ASP A 166 -23.46 1.92 -22.16
C ASP A 166 -23.13 1.00 -20.98
N VAL A 167 -24.03 0.06 -20.72
CA VAL A 167 -23.91 -0.90 -19.61
C VAL A 167 -22.84 -1.96 -19.92
N THR A 168 -22.58 -2.22 -21.20
CA THR A 168 -21.62 -3.25 -21.64
C THR A 168 -20.16 -2.79 -21.54
N ASN A 169 -19.91 -1.48 -21.51
CA ASN A 169 -18.56 -0.91 -21.49
C ASN A 169 -18.47 0.34 -20.59
N ILE A 170 -18.54 0.13 -19.27
CA ILE A 170 -18.48 1.22 -18.29
C ILE A 170 -17.04 1.71 -18.11
N GLN A 171 -16.79 2.98 -18.45
CA GLN A 171 -15.50 3.64 -18.20
C GLN A 171 -15.62 4.70 -17.10
N CYS A 172 -14.77 4.64 -16.07
CA CYS A 172 -14.84 5.57 -14.94
C CYS A 172 -14.71 7.05 -15.32
N MET A 173 -13.96 7.35 -16.38
CA MET A 173 -13.81 8.72 -16.88
C MET A 173 -15.11 9.24 -17.53
N GLU A 174 -15.94 8.36 -18.09
CA GLU A 174 -17.22 8.74 -18.70
C GLU A 174 -18.28 9.11 -17.66
N LEU A 175 -18.21 8.50 -16.48
CA LEU A 175 -19.07 8.81 -15.33
C LEU A 175 -18.76 10.17 -14.68
N LYS A 176 -17.67 10.85 -15.08
CA LYS A 176 -17.28 12.17 -14.57
C LYS A 176 -17.82 13.29 -15.44
N ASN A 177 -18.39 14.31 -14.79
CA ASN A 177 -18.73 15.57 -15.47
C ASN A 177 -17.45 16.32 -15.90
N GLU A 178 -17.61 17.42 -16.65
CA GLU A 178 -16.46 18.16 -17.20
C GLU A 178 -15.49 18.64 -16.10
N LEU A 179 -16.03 19.22 -15.02
CA LEU A 179 -15.25 19.66 -13.87
C LEU A 179 -14.55 18.47 -13.19
N GLY A 180 -15.20 17.32 -13.11
CA GLY A 180 -14.68 16.08 -12.55
C GLY A 180 -13.50 15.53 -13.34
N ARG A 181 -13.50 15.65 -14.67
CA ARG A 181 -12.35 15.26 -15.50
C ARG A 181 -11.16 16.19 -15.29
N LYS A 182 -11.42 17.51 -15.25
CA LYS A 182 -10.40 18.53 -14.93
C LYS A 182 -9.81 18.32 -13.53
N TRP A 183 -10.65 18.14 -12.52
CA TRP A 183 -10.24 17.83 -11.15
C TRP A 183 -9.50 16.51 -11.04
N HIS A 184 -9.94 15.46 -11.73
CA HIS A 184 -9.25 14.18 -11.77
C HIS A 184 -7.83 14.35 -12.30
N LYS A 185 -7.65 15.06 -13.41
CA LYS A 185 -6.32 15.37 -13.96
C LYS A 185 -5.47 16.14 -12.95
N ALA A 186 -5.99 17.23 -12.38
CA ALA A 186 -5.27 18.06 -11.41
C ALA A 186 -4.89 17.31 -10.13
N SER A 187 -5.84 16.62 -9.50
CA SER A 187 -5.60 15.84 -8.28
C SER A 187 -4.59 14.71 -8.52
N ASN A 188 -4.61 14.02 -9.67
CA ASN A 188 -3.59 13.03 -10.01
C ASN A 188 -2.19 13.66 -10.07
N TYR A 189 -2.03 14.85 -10.66
CA TYR A 189 -0.74 15.54 -10.66
C TYR A 189 -0.30 15.93 -9.25
N VAL A 190 -1.21 16.42 -8.41
CA VAL A 190 -0.92 16.75 -7.00
C VAL A 190 -0.46 15.50 -6.24
N PHE A 191 -1.20 14.40 -6.36
CA PHE A 191 -0.88 13.13 -5.73
C PHE A 191 0.47 12.56 -6.17
N VAL A 192 0.76 12.58 -7.47
CA VAL A 192 2.07 12.15 -7.99
C VAL A 192 3.19 13.07 -7.50
N SER A 193 2.96 14.38 -7.42
CA SER A 193 3.93 15.32 -6.85
C SER A 193 4.20 15.06 -5.36
N ILE A 194 3.15 14.79 -4.57
CA ILE A 194 3.29 14.38 -3.16
C ILE A 194 4.17 13.14 -3.05
N PHE A 195 3.95 12.13 -3.89
CA PHE A 195 4.78 10.93 -3.91
C PHE A 195 6.26 11.26 -4.17
N TRP A 196 6.58 12.03 -5.20
CA TRP A 196 7.98 12.36 -5.51
C TRP A 196 8.66 13.19 -4.42
N ILE A 197 7.92 14.12 -3.79
CA ILE A 197 8.41 14.87 -2.63
C ILE A 197 8.73 13.92 -1.47
N VAL A 198 7.79 13.03 -1.13
CA VAL A 198 7.99 12.04 -0.06
C VAL A 198 9.16 11.11 -0.38
N PHE A 199 9.26 10.63 -1.61
CA PHE A 199 10.34 9.76 -2.07
C PHE A 199 11.71 10.45 -1.96
N LEU A 200 11.80 11.71 -2.38
CA LEU A 200 13.02 12.51 -2.26
C LEU A 200 13.41 12.69 -0.79
N LEU A 201 12.47 13.09 0.06
CA LEU A 201 12.70 13.26 1.50
C LEU A 201 13.15 11.96 2.16
N LEU A 202 12.47 10.85 1.86
CA LEU A 202 12.79 9.51 2.33
C LEU A 202 14.23 9.14 1.95
N THR A 203 14.61 9.36 0.69
CA THR A 203 15.96 9.08 0.17
C THR A 203 17.02 9.94 0.88
N VAL A 204 16.79 11.25 1.00
CA VAL A 204 17.70 12.18 1.70
C VAL A 204 17.87 11.81 3.17
N PHE A 205 16.77 11.54 3.88
CA PHE A 205 16.80 11.16 5.29
C PHE A 205 17.53 9.84 5.51
N TYR A 206 17.25 8.81 4.73
CA TYR A 206 17.93 7.53 4.89
C TYR A 206 19.39 7.57 4.44
N MET A 207 19.76 8.34 3.42
CA MET A 207 21.16 8.61 3.09
C MET A 207 21.89 9.29 4.25
N ALA A 208 21.29 10.31 4.87
CA ALA A 208 21.90 11.01 5.99
C ALA A 208 22.02 10.13 7.23
N ILE A 209 21.01 9.31 7.54
CA ILE A 209 21.06 8.31 8.60
C ILE A 209 22.20 7.32 8.34
N THR A 210 22.31 6.78 7.13
CA THR A 210 23.34 5.81 6.74
C THR A 210 24.74 6.42 6.86
N ARG A 211 24.94 7.65 6.37
CA ARG A 211 26.20 8.39 6.52
C ARG A 211 26.57 8.62 7.99
N LYS A 212 25.61 9.00 8.83
CA LYS A 212 25.83 9.21 10.28
C LYS A 212 26.23 7.91 10.97
N ILE A 213 25.56 6.80 10.64
CA ILE A 213 25.88 5.47 11.15
C ILE A 213 27.28 5.06 10.70
N PHE A 214 27.61 5.20 9.41
CA PHE A 214 28.94 4.86 8.86
C PHE A 214 30.07 5.69 9.48
N LYS A 215 29.88 7.01 9.64
CA LYS A 215 30.85 7.87 10.33
C LYS A 215 31.03 7.48 11.80
N SER A 216 29.95 7.03 12.47
CA SER A 216 30.05 6.49 13.83
C SER A 216 30.80 5.15 13.88
N HIS A 217 30.65 4.29 12.86
CA HIS A 217 31.42 3.05 12.74
C HIS A 217 32.92 3.30 12.63
N LEU A 218 33.34 4.26 11.79
CA LEU A 218 34.76 4.63 11.64
C LEU A 218 35.36 5.18 12.94
N LYS A 219 34.58 5.90 13.75
CA LYS A 219 35.06 6.53 15.00
C LYS A 219 35.03 5.61 16.22
N SER A 220 34.30 4.49 16.17
CA SER A 220 34.06 3.61 17.33
C SER A 220 34.54 2.19 17.04
N ARG A 221 35.82 1.92 17.36
CA ARG A 221 36.48 0.61 17.16
C ARG A 221 36.12 -0.45 18.21
N LYS A 222 35.33 -0.11 19.24
CA LYS A 222 34.93 -1.03 20.32
C LYS A 222 33.44 -0.91 20.65
N ASN A 223 32.79 -2.09 20.65
CA ASN A 223 31.47 -2.45 21.17
C ASN A 223 30.21 -1.97 20.41
N SER A 224 29.39 -2.94 19.98
CA SER A 224 28.11 -2.84 19.23
C SER A 224 28.15 -2.91 17.68
N ILE A 225 29.05 -3.71 17.11
CA ILE A 225 29.08 -3.97 15.64
C ILE A 225 27.78 -4.64 15.15
N SER A 226 27.19 -5.55 15.93
CA SER A 226 26.01 -6.35 15.55
C SER A 226 24.70 -5.54 15.53
N VAL A 227 24.44 -4.71 16.55
CA VAL A 227 23.23 -3.89 16.65
C VAL A 227 23.23 -2.78 15.59
N LYS A 228 24.39 -2.19 15.31
CA LYS A 228 24.55 -1.12 14.31
C LYS A 228 24.45 -1.62 12.85
N ARG A 229 25.04 -2.80 12.50
CA ARG A 229 24.85 -3.45 11.19
C ARG A 229 23.38 -3.83 10.92
N LYS A 230 22.68 -4.33 11.94
CA LYS A 230 21.26 -4.69 11.86
C LYS A 230 20.37 -3.48 11.56
N SER A 231 20.65 -2.32 12.16
CA SER A 231 19.90 -1.08 11.89
C SER A 231 20.10 -0.56 10.46
N SER A 232 21.31 -0.69 9.89
CA SER A 232 21.59 -0.26 8.50
C SER A 232 20.91 -1.16 7.47
N ARG A 233 20.91 -2.48 7.69
CA ARG A 233 20.24 -3.45 6.80
C ARG A 233 18.73 -3.24 6.76
N ASN A 234 18.10 -3.00 7.91
CA ASN A 234 16.65 -2.77 7.99
C ASN A 234 16.22 -1.51 7.22
N ILE A 235 17.04 -0.46 7.25
CA ILE A 235 16.79 0.79 6.52
C ILE A 235 16.85 0.56 5.00
N PHE A 236 17.88 -0.12 4.51
CA PHE A 236 18.02 -0.40 3.08
C PHE A 236 16.85 -1.22 2.54
N SER A 237 16.42 -2.25 3.28
CA SER A 237 15.26 -3.06 2.90
C SER A 237 13.98 -2.24 2.73
N ILE A 238 13.77 -1.20 3.55
CA ILE A 238 12.56 -0.36 3.48
C ILE A 238 12.58 0.55 2.26
N VAL A 239 13.72 1.19 1.99
CA VAL A 239 13.87 2.02 0.79
C VAL A 239 13.67 1.16 -0.45
N LEU A 240 14.22 -0.07 -0.46
CA LEU A 240 14.05 -1.00 -1.57
C LEU A 240 12.58 -1.39 -1.79
N VAL A 241 11.87 -1.78 -0.72
CA VAL A 241 10.43 -2.10 -0.80
C VAL A 241 9.64 -0.91 -1.32
N PHE A 242 9.89 0.29 -0.77
CA PHE A 242 9.19 1.50 -1.20
C PHE A 242 9.46 1.82 -2.69
N VAL A 243 10.70 1.69 -3.14
CA VAL A 243 11.08 1.89 -4.55
C VAL A 243 10.37 0.88 -5.45
N VAL A 244 10.48 -0.41 -5.14
CA VAL A 244 9.92 -1.49 -5.96
C VAL A 244 8.40 -1.39 -6.03
N CYS A 245 7.72 -1.10 -4.91
CA CYS A 245 6.27 -1.04 -4.87
C CYS A 245 5.70 0.23 -5.49
N PHE A 246 6.23 1.41 -5.17
CA PHE A 246 5.55 2.66 -5.51
C PHE A 246 6.11 3.36 -6.75
N VAL A 247 7.43 3.33 -7.00
CA VAL A 247 8.04 4.11 -8.10
C VAL A 247 7.50 3.69 -9.48
N PRO A 248 7.39 2.38 -9.83
CA PRO A 248 6.91 1.98 -11.15
C PRO A 248 5.52 2.51 -11.47
N TYR A 249 4.61 2.48 -10.48
CA TYR A 249 3.24 2.97 -10.65
C TYR A 249 3.20 4.48 -10.88
N HIS A 250 3.95 5.25 -10.10
CA HIS A 250 3.94 6.71 -10.22
C HIS A 250 4.58 7.20 -11.53
N ILE A 251 5.54 6.45 -12.08
CA ILE A 251 6.06 6.67 -13.44
C ILE A 251 4.98 6.38 -14.49
N ALA A 252 4.27 5.25 -14.38
CA ALA A 252 3.24 4.85 -15.34
C ALA A 252 1.96 5.71 -15.26
N ARG A 253 1.64 6.30 -14.11
CA ARG A 253 0.38 6.99 -13.85
C ARG A 253 0.17 8.24 -14.71
N ILE A 254 1.20 9.04 -14.91
CA ILE A 254 1.12 10.28 -15.70
C ILE A 254 0.79 10.01 -17.18
N PRO A 255 1.57 9.20 -17.92
CA PRO A 255 1.26 8.91 -19.32
C PRO A 255 -0.09 8.21 -19.48
N TYR A 256 -0.47 7.31 -18.56
CA TYR A 256 -1.81 6.72 -18.55
C TYR A 256 -2.91 7.78 -18.41
N THR A 257 -2.80 8.70 -17.46
CA THR A 257 -3.79 9.78 -17.24
C THR A 257 -3.91 10.68 -18.47
N LYS A 258 -2.79 11.02 -19.13
CA LYS A 258 -2.81 11.76 -20.39
C LYS A 258 -3.56 10.99 -21.48
N SER A 259 -3.30 9.69 -21.64
CA SER A 259 -3.98 8.84 -22.63
C SER A 259 -5.50 8.75 -22.48
N GLN A 260 -6.02 9.00 -21.27
CA GLN A 260 -7.46 9.03 -20.97
C GLN A 260 -8.10 10.41 -21.23
N THR A 261 -7.32 11.48 -21.22
CA THR A 261 -7.83 12.86 -21.32
C THR A 261 -7.51 13.54 -22.65
N GLU A 262 -6.55 13.01 -23.42
CA GLU A 262 -6.04 13.62 -24.64
C GLU A 262 -6.31 12.71 -25.86
N GLY A 263 -6.64 13.31 -27.00
CA GLY A 263 -7.13 12.59 -28.19
C GLY A 263 -6.04 12.01 -29.12
N HIS A 264 -4.77 12.31 -28.89
CA HIS A 264 -3.67 11.99 -29.83
C HIS A 264 -3.05 10.59 -29.63
N TYR A 265 -3.46 9.84 -28.60
CA TYR A 265 -2.91 8.52 -28.33
C TYR A 265 -3.54 7.46 -29.25
N SER A 266 -2.69 6.66 -29.91
CA SER A 266 -3.13 5.51 -30.68
C SER A 266 -3.79 4.45 -29.78
N CYS A 267 -4.62 3.61 -30.39
CA CYS A 267 -5.34 2.56 -29.69
C CYS A 267 -4.39 1.58 -28.97
N GLN A 268 -3.32 1.14 -29.65
CA GLN A 268 -2.28 0.27 -29.07
C GLN A 268 -1.54 0.96 -27.91
N ALA A 269 -1.25 2.26 -28.02
CA ALA A 269 -0.60 3.00 -26.93
C ALA A 269 -1.50 3.07 -25.68
N LYS A 270 -2.81 3.30 -25.85
CA LYS A 270 -3.78 3.29 -24.73
C LYS A 270 -3.83 1.92 -24.04
N GLU A 271 -3.78 0.84 -24.81
CA GLU A 271 -3.77 -0.52 -24.29
C GLU A 271 -2.49 -0.84 -23.51
N THR A 272 -1.31 -0.56 -24.08
CA THR A 272 -0.03 -0.75 -23.39
C THR A 272 0.05 0.05 -22.10
N LEU A 273 -0.40 1.31 -22.11
CA LEU A 273 -0.44 2.15 -20.93
C LEU A 273 -1.40 1.63 -19.87
N LEU A 274 -2.54 1.05 -20.28
CA LEU A 274 -3.47 0.39 -19.36
C LEU A 274 -2.80 -0.81 -18.67
N TYR A 275 -2.20 -1.74 -19.41
CA TYR A 275 -1.52 -2.89 -18.80
C TYR A 275 -0.38 -2.48 -17.89
N THR A 276 0.47 -1.56 -18.35
CA THR A 276 1.57 -1.03 -17.56
C THR A 276 1.05 -0.45 -16.25
N LYS A 277 -0.02 0.36 -16.32
CA LYS A 277 -0.66 0.93 -15.13
C LYS A 277 -1.23 -0.17 -14.22
N GLU A 278 -1.92 -1.18 -14.75
CA GLU A 278 -2.55 -2.22 -13.91
C GLU A 278 -1.51 -3.09 -13.19
N PHE A 279 -0.45 -3.55 -13.89
CA PHE A 279 0.61 -4.34 -13.27
C PHE A 279 1.41 -3.54 -12.23
N THR A 280 1.74 -2.29 -12.55
CA THR A 280 2.46 -1.44 -11.58
C THR A 280 1.57 -1.04 -10.41
N LEU A 281 0.26 -0.83 -10.61
CA LEU A 281 -0.69 -0.60 -9.53
C LEU A 281 -0.86 -1.82 -8.63
N LEU A 282 -0.90 -3.03 -9.20
CA LEU A 282 -0.90 -4.28 -8.44
C LEU A 282 0.37 -4.38 -7.58
N LEU A 283 1.53 -4.05 -8.14
CA LEU A 283 2.80 -4.04 -7.40
C LEU A 283 2.79 -3.01 -6.25
N SER A 284 2.17 -1.85 -6.47
CA SER A 284 1.94 -0.86 -5.41
C SER A 284 0.94 -1.33 -4.37
N ALA A 285 -0.11 -2.05 -4.77
CA ALA A 285 -1.10 -2.63 -3.86
C ALA A 285 -0.49 -3.73 -2.99
N ALA A 286 0.46 -4.50 -3.52
CA ALA A 286 1.18 -5.54 -2.80
C ALA A 286 1.98 -5.00 -1.59
N ASN A 287 2.18 -3.68 -1.48
CA ASN A 287 2.78 -3.05 -0.30
C ASN A 287 2.05 -3.44 1.00
N VAL A 288 0.73 -3.65 0.97
CA VAL A 288 -0.02 -4.10 2.16
C VAL A 288 0.52 -5.40 2.74
N CYS A 289 1.10 -6.26 1.92
CA CYS A 289 1.69 -7.52 2.37
C CYS A 289 3.12 -7.34 2.93
N LEU A 290 3.81 -6.26 2.53
CA LEU A 290 5.20 -6.01 2.86
C LEU A 290 5.36 -5.13 4.11
N ASP A 291 4.35 -4.33 4.44
CA ASP A 291 4.38 -3.45 5.61
C ASP A 291 4.56 -4.19 6.95
N PRO A 292 3.97 -5.38 7.16
CA PRO A 292 4.25 -6.21 8.34
C PRO A 292 5.72 -6.63 8.47
N ILE A 293 6.42 -6.80 7.35
CA ILE A 293 7.87 -7.04 7.32
C ILE A 293 8.60 -5.78 7.81
N ILE A 294 8.17 -4.61 7.34
CA ILE A 294 8.68 -3.31 7.82
C ILE A 294 8.47 -3.18 9.34
N TYR A 295 7.31 -3.55 9.87
CA TYR A 295 7.03 -3.46 11.31
C TYR A 295 7.96 -4.35 12.13
N PHE A 296 8.20 -5.58 11.70
CA PHE A 296 9.12 -6.50 12.36
C PHE A 296 10.56 -5.96 12.43
N PHE A 297 11.01 -5.29 11.38
CA PHE A 297 12.34 -4.68 11.32
C PHE A 297 12.43 -3.34 12.04
N LEU A 298 11.35 -2.55 12.08
CA LEU A 298 11.34 -1.19 12.60
C LEU A 298 10.88 -1.03 14.03
N CYS A 299 9.99 -1.89 14.52
CA CYS A 299 9.27 -1.71 15.76
C CYS A 299 9.64 -2.80 16.77
N GLN A 300 10.55 -2.46 17.69
CA GLN A 300 10.92 -3.35 18.79
C GLN A 300 9.72 -3.70 19.70
N PRO A 301 8.86 -2.74 20.12
CA PRO A 301 7.67 -3.07 20.91
C PRO A 301 6.72 -4.05 20.22
N PHE A 302 6.53 -3.90 18.90
CA PHE A 302 5.74 -4.84 18.10
C PHE A 302 6.32 -6.26 18.17
N ARG A 303 7.63 -6.39 17.95
CA ARG A 303 8.32 -7.69 18.01
C ARG A 303 8.27 -8.33 19.40
N GLU A 304 8.36 -7.54 20.46
CA GLU A 304 8.27 -8.04 21.84
C GLU A 304 6.88 -8.60 22.14
N VAL A 305 5.82 -7.87 21.77
CA VAL A 305 4.43 -8.32 21.93
C VAL A 305 4.15 -9.55 21.05
N LEU A 306 4.60 -9.55 19.80
CA LEU A 306 4.45 -10.69 18.89
C LEU A 306 5.12 -11.95 19.43
N ASN A 307 6.38 -11.85 19.85
CA ASN A 307 7.11 -12.99 20.42
C ASN A 307 6.46 -13.48 21.71
N LYS A 308 5.95 -12.59 22.57
CA LYS A 308 5.24 -12.97 23.79
C LYS A 308 3.97 -13.77 23.45
N LYS A 309 3.18 -13.30 22.48
CA LYS A 309 1.93 -13.97 22.05
C LYS A 309 2.20 -15.31 21.36
N LEU A 310 3.20 -15.39 20.49
CA LEU A 310 3.63 -16.65 19.87
C LEU A 310 4.09 -17.68 20.91
N ARG A 311 4.89 -17.27 21.90
CA ARG A 311 5.32 -18.15 23.00
C ARG A 311 4.16 -18.66 23.83
N MET A 312 3.21 -17.79 24.20
CA MET A 312 2.02 -18.20 24.95
C MET A 312 1.16 -19.19 24.14
N SER A 313 1.00 -18.97 22.82
CA SER A 313 0.28 -19.90 21.95
C SER A 313 0.95 -21.28 21.89
N LEU A 314 2.28 -21.30 21.78
CA LEU A 314 3.06 -22.55 21.77
C LEU A 314 2.96 -23.29 23.11
N THR A 315 3.01 -22.57 24.24
CA THR A 315 2.84 -23.18 25.57
C THR A 315 1.45 -23.79 25.74
N VAL A 316 0.39 -23.05 25.38
CA VAL A 316 -0.99 -23.56 25.44
C VAL A 316 -1.18 -24.80 24.55
N GLN A 317 -0.54 -24.83 23.38
CA GLN A 317 -0.63 -25.97 22.48
C GLN A 317 0.09 -27.21 23.04
N ASN A 318 1.27 -27.03 23.65
CA ASN A 318 1.99 -28.11 24.34
C ASN A 318 1.23 -28.65 25.56
N ASP A 319 0.57 -27.78 26.33
CA ASP A 319 -0.25 -28.16 27.49
C ASP A 319 -1.51 -28.94 27.06
N LEU A 320 -2.10 -28.58 25.92
CA LEU A 320 -3.26 -29.28 25.36
C LEU A 320 -2.88 -30.67 24.82
N GLU A 321 -1.72 -30.80 24.17
CA GLU A 321 -1.19 -32.09 23.70
C GLU A 321 -0.83 -33.01 24.87
N THR A 322 -0.11 -32.51 25.89
CA THR A 322 0.22 -33.31 27.08
C THR A 322 -1.02 -33.76 27.86
N SER A 323 -2.06 -32.92 27.93
CA SER A 323 -3.35 -33.29 28.54
C SER A 323 -4.06 -34.40 27.75
N LYS A 324 -4.06 -34.34 26.41
CA LYS A 324 -4.62 -35.40 25.55
C LYS A 324 -3.84 -36.71 25.70
N THR A 325 -2.51 -36.68 25.73
CA THR A 325 -1.67 -37.87 25.93
C THR A 325 -1.91 -38.52 27.29
N ARG A 326 -2.01 -37.73 28.37
CA ARG A 326 -2.38 -38.25 29.70
C ARG A 326 -3.75 -38.91 29.73
N ARG A 327 -4.73 -38.31 29.05
CA ARG A 327 -6.09 -38.87 28.98
C ARG A 327 -6.14 -40.16 28.15
N GLY A 328 -5.38 -40.23 27.05
CA GLY A 328 -5.24 -41.44 26.24
C GLY A 328 -4.59 -42.59 27.02
N ASN A 329 -3.51 -42.30 27.75
CA ASN A 329 -2.82 -43.30 28.57
C ASN A 329 -3.69 -43.83 29.72
N MET A 330 -4.48 -42.97 30.38
CA MET A 330 -5.43 -43.44 31.41
C MET A 330 -6.50 -44.37 30.84
N ILE A 331 -7.00 -44.10 29.63
CA ILE A 331 -8.00 -44.97 28.98
C ILE A 331 -7.38 -46.31 28.59
N GLN A 332 -6.14 -46.32 28.10
CA GLN A 332 -5.39 -47.53 27.79
C GLN A 332 -5.17 -48.41 29.04
N GLU A 333 -4.67 -47.82 30.13
CA GLU A 333 -4.47 -48.52 31.42
C GLU A 333 -5.77 -49.11 31.98
N SER A 334 -6.90 -48.41 31.78
CA SER A 334 -8.23 -48.88 32.20
C SER A 334 -8.74 -50.07 31.37
N THR A 335 -8.24 -50.22 30.14
CA THR A 335 -8.65 -51.29 29.21
C THR A 335 -7.75 -52.52 29.38
N ASP A 336 -6.49 -52.33 29.78
CA ASP A 336 -5.54 -53.42 30.04
C ASP A 336 -5.73 -54.07 31.43
N THR A 337 -6.57 -53.49 32.30
CA THR A 337 -6.91 -54.00 33.65
C THR A 337 -8.25 -54.74 33.74
N LEU A 338 -8.94 -54.90 32.60
CA LEU A 338 -10.19 -55.66 32.43
C LEU A 338 -9.91 -56.90 31.59
#